data_AF-A0A1G2ZN38-F1
#
_entry.id   AF-A0A1G2ZN38-F1
#
_cell.length_a   1.000
_cell.length_b   1.000
_cell.length_c   1.000
_cell.angle_alpha   90.00
_cell.angle_beta   90.00
_cell.angle_gamma   90.00
#
_symmetry.space_group_name_H-M   'P 1'
#
loop_
_entity.id
_entity.type
_entity.pdbx_description
1 polymer ?
#
loop_
_entity_poly.entity_id
_entity_poly.type
_entity_poly.pdbx_seq_one_letter_code
_entity_poly.pdbx_strand_id
1 'polypeptide(L)'
;MNDGVIEAIDLAEVQFRDEYVNKIQNAMERICGEPRNTPKHRSTLSMEWILRFAQTNLSTLSEAKWNILRYEVTFFAEHGPYLKGTSETQGGRMSAKFNWISLVSTSDIPEGVTHREAFELERIAPKSGTADIQKITQGLLDDLIKSGKIEFHIPKIVIGLTNLNRLGKASVNGKQIDLGWHKWISAGSHKLTFAYYLVELLSQYAHKILRCPALDCHKIFLSSRKDQKYCSIKCQGRTYLREYRSTPWERIGKKGRPKKRS
;
A
#
# COMPACT_ATOMS: atom_id res chain seq x y z
N MET A 1 -43.15 -23.50 8.59
CA MET A 1 -41.83 -24.06 8.92
C MET A 1 -40.82 -23.54 7.90
N ASN A 2 -40.36 -22.30 8.06
CA ASN A 2 -39.27 -21.71 7.28
C ASN A 2 -38.40 -20.80 8.17
N ASP A 3 -38.38 -21.08 9.47
CA ASP A 3 -37.72 -20.24 10.48
C ASP A 3 -36.24 -20.61 10.69
N GLY A 4 -35.77 -21.72 10.11
CA GLY A 4 -34.38 -22.21 10.29
C GLY A 4 -33.36 -21.76 9.24
N VAL A 5 -33.79 -21.17 8.12
CA VAL A 5 -32.88 -20.75 7.03
C VAL A 5 -32.41 -19.30 7.20
N ILE A 6 -33.22 -18.45 7.84
CA ILE A 6 -32.92 -17.02 8.03
C ILE A 6 -31.87 -16.83 9.15
N GLU A 7 -31.93 -17.60 10.24
CA GLU A 7 -30.96 -17.47 11.35
C GLU A 7 -29.54 -17.99 11.00
N ALA A 8 -29.42 -19.00 10.15
CA ALA A 8 -28.12 -19.55 9.75
C ALA A 8 -27.36 -18.63 8.80
N ILE A 9 -28.08 -17.85 7.96
CA ILE A 9 -27.49 -16.86 7.05
C ILE A 9 -26.92 -15.68 7.86
N ASP A 10 -27.65 -15.18 8.85
CA ASP A 10 -27.20 -14.06 9.70
C ASP A 10 -25.96 -14.42 10.53
N LEU A 11 -25.90 -15.62 11.12
CA LEU A 11 -24.74 -16.05 11.92
C LEU A 11 -23.49 -16.27 11.06
N ALA A 12 -23.64 -16.85 9.87
CA ALA A 12 -22.53 -17.03 8.93
C ALA A 12 -22.01 -15.70 8.39
N GLU A 13 -22.90 -14.74 8.10
CA GLU A 13 -22.54 -13.41 7.64
C GLU A 13 -21.82 -12.60 8.73
N VAL A 14 -22.27 -12.69 9.98
CA VAL A 14 -21.61 -12.04 11.14
C VAL A 14 -20.22 -12.61 11.38
N GLN A 15 -20.07 -13.93 11.46
CA GLN A 15 -18.76 -14.57 11.67
C GLN A 15 -17.78 -14.26 10.54
N PHE A 16 -18.27 -14.23 9.30
CA PHE A 16 -17.45 -13.93 8.14
C PHE A 16 -17.03 -12.45 8.11
N ARG A 17 -17.91 -11.54 8.54
CA ARG A 17 -17.56 -10.13 8.73
C ARG A 17 -16.46 -9.96 9.77
N ASP A 18 -16.50 -10.71 10.87
CA ASP A 18 -15.44 -10.70 11.88
C ASP A 18 -14.11 -11.24 11.35
N GLU A 19 -14.14 -12.33 10.56
CA GLU A 19 -12.94 -12.86 9.90
C GLU A 19 -12.32 -11.83 8.94
N TYR A 20 -13.14 -11.16 8.13
CA TYR A 20 -12.71 -10.08 7.24
C TYR A 20 -12.07 -8.92 8.02
N VAL A 21 -12.74 -8.43 9.07
CA VAL A 21 -12.25 -7.33 9.92
C VAL A 21 -10.90 -7.68 10.52
N ASN A 22 -10.73 -8.91 11.03
CA ASN A 22 -9.47 -9.38 11.57
C ASN A 22 -8.35 -9.42 10.51
N LYS A 23 -8.64 -9.89 9.29
CA LYS A 23 -7.65 -9.92 8.20
C LYS A 23 -7.24 -8.52 7.75
N ILE A 24 -8.18 -7.58 7.68
CA ILE A 24 -7.90 -6.17 7.36
C ILE A 24 -7.11 -5.49 8.49
N GLN A 25 -7.42 -5.77 9.74
CA GLN A 25 -6.64 -5.28 10.89
C GLN A 25 -5.20 -5.80 10.84
N ASN A 26 -5.01 -7.08 10.55
CA ASN A 26 -3.68 -7.66 10.37
C ASN A 26 -2.92 -7.03 9.18
N ALA A 27 -3.63 -6.73 8.08
CA ALA A 27 -3.07 -6.00 6.95
C ALA A 27 -2.63 -4.57 7.33
N MET A 28 -3.45 -3.86 8.11
CA MET A 28 -3.09 -2.54 8.66
C MET A 28 -1.80 -2.61 9.46
N GLU A 29 -1.67 -3.57 10.38
CA GLU A 29 -0.48 -3.70 11.23
C GLU A 29 0.78 -4.03 10.42
N ARG A 30 0.68 -4.79 9.33
CA ARG A 30 1.82 -5.08 8.44
C ARG A 30 2.24 -3.89 7.58
N ILE A 31 1.29 -3.05 7.19
CA ILE A 31 1.53 -1.89 6.31
C ILE A 31 1.93 -0.66 7.12
N CYS A 32 1.28 -0.43 8.25
CA CYS A 32 1.41 0.79 9.05
C CYS A 32 2.06 0.55 10.41
N GLY A 33 2.25 -0.69 10.85
CA GLY A 33 2.65 -1.00 12.23
C GLY A 33 1.53 -0.75 13.23
N GLU A 34 1.87 -0.82 14.52
CA GLU A 34 0.91 -0.70 15.60
C GLU A 34 0.27 0.70 15.72
N PRO A 35 -0.98 0.83 16.21
CA PRO A 35 -1.68 2.11 16.33
C PRO A 35 -0.95 3.17 17.17
N ARG A 36 -0.16 2.74 18.17
CA ARG A 36 0.64 3.63 19.03
C ARG A 36 1.79 4.34 18.29
N ASN A 37 2.12 3.90 17.07
CA ASN A 37 3.19 4.50 16.30
C ASN A 37 2.84 5.91 15.83
N THR A 38 3.84 6.80 15.86
CA THR A 38 3.68 8.16 15.31
C THR A 38 3.28 8.11 13.85
N PRO A 39 2.46 9.06 13.34
CA PRO A 39 2.05 9.05 11.94
C PRO A 39 3.21 9.00 10.93
N LYS A 40 4.33 9.68 11.26
CA LYS A 40 5.56 9.63 10.45
C LYS A 40 6.20 8.25 10.41
N HIS A 41 6.15 7.50 11.51
CA HIS A 41 6.67 6.13 11.51
C HIS A 41 5.78 5.22 10.67
N ARG A 42 4.45 5.36 10.80
CA ARG A 42 3.48 4.58 10.01
C ARG A 42 3.62 4.83 8.52
N SER A 43 3.73 6.08 8.08
CA SER A 43 3.97 6.41 6.67
C SER A 43 5.29 5.86 6.16
N THR A 44 6.32 5.79 7.02
CA THR A 44 7.61 5.16 6.65
C THR A 44 7.45 3.67 6.41
N LEU A 45 6.76 2.96 7.31
CA LEU A 45 6.45 1.53 7.15
C LEU A 45 5.61 1.26 5.90
N SER A 46 4.65 2.13 5.60
CA SER A 46 3.82 2.00 4.40
C SER A 46 4.63 2.21 3.13
N MET A 47 5.60 3.13 3.15
CA MET A 47 6.50 3.33 2.01
C MET A 47 7.42 2.12 1.82
N GLU A 48 7.95 1.55 2.91
CA GLU A 48 8.71 0.31 2.84
C GLU A 48 7.86 -0.86 2.31
N TRP A 49 6.59 -0.96 2.71
CA TRP A 49 5.65 -1.94 2.17
C TRP A 49 5.45 -1.74 0.67
N ILE A 50 5.20 -0.51 0.19
CA ILE A 50 5.07 -0.20 -1.24
C ILE A 50 6.31 -0.65 -2.03
N LEU A 51 7.51 -0.36 -1.52
CA LEU A 51 8.74 -0.78 -2.19
C LEU A 51 8.90 -2.30 -2.22
N ARG A 52 8.51 -3.02 -1.14
CA ARG A 52 8.49 -4.49 -1.14
C ARG A 52 7.47 -5.03 -2.13
N PHE A 53 6.26 -4.49 -2.12
CA PHE A 53 5.16 -4.87 -2.99
C PHE A 53 5.53 -4.72 -4.47
N ALA A 54 6.08 -3.56 -4.86
CA ALA A 54 6.53 -3.30 -6.23
C ALA A 54 7.59 -4.29 -6.72
N GLN A 55 8.38 -4.88 -5.82
CA GLN A 55 9.47 -5.80 -6.15
C GLN A 55 9.13 -7.27 -5.88
N THR A 56 7.88 -7.58 -5.51
CA THR A 56 7.44 -8.95 -5.23
C THR A 56 7.10 -9.67 -6.53
N ASN A 57 7.62 -10.88 -6.72
CA ASN A 57 7.23 -11.69 -7.87
C ASN A 57 5.89 -12.40 -7.63
N LEU A 58 4.80 -11.81 -8.13
CA LEU A 58 3.44 -12.31 -7.95
C LEU A 58 3.22 -13.72 -8.53
N SER A 59 3.95 -14.13 -9.58
CA SER A 59 3.75 -15.45 -10.20
C SER A 59 4.27 -16.60 -9.34
N THR A 60 5.20 -16.32 -8.44
CA THR A 60 5.85 -17.32 -7.56
C THR A 60 5.30 -17.32 -6.13
N LEU A 61 4.26 -16.52 -5.85
CA LEU A 61 3.67 -16.48 -4.52
C LEU A 61 2.92 -17.77 -4.24
N SER A 62 3.20 -18.38 -3.08
CA SER A 62 2.34 -19.42 -2.54
C SER A 62 0.96 -18.86 -2.23
N GLU A 63 -0.05 -19.72 -2.22
CA GLU A 63 -1.43 -19.34 -1.94
C GLU A 63 -1.58 -18.61 -0.60
N ALA A 64 -0.91 -19.09 0.46
CA ALA A 64 -0.92 -18.42 1.76
C ALA A 64 -0.36 -16.99 1.71
N LYS A 65 0.73 -16.76 0.97
CA LYS A 65 1.32 -15.42 0.81
C LYS A 65 0.47 -14.53 -0.09
N TRP A 66 -0.14 -15.10 -1.11
CA TRP A 66 -1.10 -14.41 -1.95
C TRP A 66 -2.32 -13.95 -1.15
N ASN A 67 -2.87 -14.82 -0.30
CA ASN A 67 -4.00 -14.50 0.56
C ASN A 67 -3.68 -13.34 1.51
N ILE A 68 -2.49 -13.31 2.10
CA ILE A 68 -2.04 -12.15 2.87
C ILE A 68 -2.00 -10.88 2.01
N LEU A 69 -1.34 -10.96 0.85
CA LEU A 69 -1.08 -9.79 0.01
C LEU A 69 -2.35 -9.15 -0.52
N ARG A 70 -3.37 -9.93 -0.89
CA ARG A 70 -4.64 -9.37 -1.39
C ARG A 70 -5.36 -8.51 -0.34
N TYR A 71 -5.31 -8.87 0.95
CA TYR A 71 -5.84 -8.02 2.02
C TYR A 71 -4.98 -6.78 2.26
N GLU A 72 -3.65 -6.90 2.16
CA GLU A 72 -2.74 -5.75 2.24
C GLU A 72 -3.02 -4.73 1.12
N VAL A 73 -3.18 -5.18 -0.12
CA VAL A 73 -3.53 -4.32 -1.26
C VAL A 73 -4.91 -3.71 -1.10
N THR A 74 -5.88 -4.49 -0.61
CA THR A 74 -7.25 -4.01 -0.33
C THR A 74 -7.22 -2.92 0.73
N PHE A 75 -6.58 -3.17 1.88
CA PHE A 75 -6.42 -2.19 2.94
C PHE A 75 -5.79 -0.89 2.43
N PHE A 76 -4.69 -0.99 1.68
CA PHE A 76 -4.01 0.20 1.16
C PHE A 76 -4.90 0.96 0.16
N ALA A 77 -5.64 0.25 -0.69
CA ALA A 77 -6.55 0.89 -1.64
C ALA A 77 -7.74 1.57 -0.93
N GLU A 78 -8.27 1.02 0.15
CA GLU A 78 -9.42 1.57 0.88
C GLU A 78 -9.04 2.67 1.87
N HIS A 79 -7.89 2.52 2.52
CA HIS A 79 -7.52 3.32 3.69
C HIS A 79 -6.24 4.13 3.50
N GLY A 80 -5.42 3.79 2.51
CA GLY A 80 -4.14 4.43 2.26
C GLY A 80 -3.11 4.19 3.36
N PRO A 81 -1.95 4.84 3.27
CA PRO A 81 -1.08 4.99 4.41
C PRO A 81 -1.81 5.84 5.45
N TYR A 82 -1.68 5.50 6.73
CA TYR A 82 -2.20 6.34 7.82
C TYR A 82 -1.37 7.63 7.92
N LEU A 83 -1.54 8.52 6.94
CA LEU A 83 -0.86 9.81 6.82
C LEU A 83 -1.49 10.76 7.84
N LYS A 84 -0.67 11.25 8.77
CA LYS A 84 -0.95 12.35 9.72
C LYS A 84 -2.41 12.59 10.13
N GLY A 85 -2.73 12.27 11.39
CA GLY A 85 -3.44 13.20 12.26
C GLY A 85 -4.74 13.83 11.74
N THR A 86 -5.66 13.08 11.13
CA THR A 86 -7.06 13.50 11.15
C THR A 86 -7.67 13.14 12.50
N SER A 87 -7.22 13.81 13.56
CA SER A 87 -8.22 14.33 14.48
C SER A 87 -9.04 15.33 13.66
N GLU A 88 -10.20 14.90 13.17
CA GLU A 88 -11.31 15.75 12.73
C GLU A 88 -11.09 16.80 11.62
N THR A 89 -9.89 17.04 11.08
CA THR A 89 -9.71 18.16 10.15
C THR A 89 -8.73 17.88 9.00
N GLN A 90 -9.27 17.94 7.78
CA GLN A 90 -8.64 18.27 6.48
C GLN A 90 -8.14 17.17 5.52
N GLY A 91 -7.78 15.96 5.95
CA GLY A 91 -7.40 14.88 5.03
C GLY A 91 -8.56 13.93 4.73
N GLY A 92 -9.37 14.17 3.69
CA GLY A 92 -10.51 13.30 3.42
C GLY A 92 -10.10 11.89 3.04
N ARG A 93 -10.69 10.87 3.68
CA ARG A 93 -10.49 9.47 3.27
C ARG A 93 -11.02 9.30 1.84
N MET A 94 -10.20 8.77 0.95
CA MET A 94 -10.63 8.45 -0.39
C MET A 94 -11.23 7.04 -0.43
N SER A 95 -12.49 6.92 -0.84
CA SER A 95 -13.21 5.66 -1.00
C SER A 95 -13.40 5.32 -2.47
N ALA A 96 -13.34 4.05 -2.83
CA ALA A 96 -13.73 3.63 -4.17
C ALA A 96 -15.26 3.67 -4.30
N LYS A 97 -15.77 4.22 -5.41
CA LYS A 97 -17.21 4.20 -5.73
C LYS A 97 -17.72 2.78 -6.05
N PHE A 98 -16.82 1.90 -6.49
CA PHE A 98 -17.13 0.54 -6.93
C PHE A 98 -16.15 -0.46 -6.30
N ASN A 99 -16.68 -1.64 -5.97
CA ASN A 99 -15.97 -2.84 -5.54
C ASN A 99 -14.96 -3.32 -6.62
N TRP A 100 -14.00 -4.19 -6.25
CA TRP A 100 -12.97 -4.68 -7.19
C TRP A 100 -13.57 -5.44 -8.38
N ILE A 101 -14.70 -6.10 -8.12
CA ILE A 101 -15.61 -6.70 -9.09
C ILE A 101 -17.00 -6.13 -8.78
N SER A 102 -17.75 -5.73 -9.80
CA SER A 102 -19.12 -5.24 -9.65
C SER A 102 -20.09 -6.38 -9.94
N LEU A 103 -20.48 -7.14 -8.92
CA LEU A 103 -21.68 -7.97 -8.98
C LEU A 103 -22.85 -7.05 -8.65
N VAL A 104 -23.80 -6.90 -9.58
CA VAL A 104 -24.86 -5.88 -9.48
C VAL A 104 -26.11 -6.47 -8.79
N SER A 105 -26.21 -7.81 -8.73
CA SER A 105 -27.29 -8.56 -8.13
C SER A 105 -26.81 -9.92 -7.59
N THR A 106 -27.52 -10.50 -6.61
CA THR A 106 -27.31 -11.89 -6.15
C THR A 106 -27.54 -12.92 -7.26
N SER A 107 -28.31 -12.56 -8.30
CA SER A 107 -28.49 -13.35 -9.53
C SER A 107 -27.24 -13.41 -10.42
N ASP A 108 -26.26 -12.53 -10.18
CA ASP A 108 -25.00 -12.49 -10.93
C ASP A 108 -23.92 -13.39 -10.31
N ILE A 109 -24.21 -14.02 -9.17
CA ILE A 109 -23.32 -14.98 -8.52
C ILE A 109 -23.32 -16.26 -9.37
N PRO A 110 -22.17 -16.72 -9.91
CA PRO A 110 -22.12 -17.93 -10.71
C PRO A 110 -22.64 -19.16 -9.94
N GLU A 111 -23.33 -20.08 -10.62
CA GLU A 111 -23.80 -21.32 -10.01
C GLU A 111 -22.64 -22.08 -9.34
N GLY A 112 -22.84 -22.47 -8.07
CA GLY A 112 -21.85 -23.16 -7.25
C GLY A 112 -20.92 -22.24 -6.44
N VAL A 113 -21.00 -20.92 -6.61
CA VAL A 113 -20.27 -19.94 -5.79
C VAL A 113 -21.08 -19.60 -4.54
N THR A 114 -20.49 -19.78 -3.37
CA THR A 114 -21.12 -19.44 -2.09
C THR A 114 -21.21 -17.93 -1.91
N HIS A 115 -22.16 -17.45 -1.09
CA HIS A 115 -22.24 -16.03 -0.69
C HIS A 115 -20.92 -15.49 -0.12
N ARG A 116 -20.17 -16.35 0.60
CA ARG A 116 -18.84 -16.05 1.12
C ARG A 116 -17.85 -15.72 -0.01
N GLU A 117 -17.78 -16.57 -1.02
CA GLU A 117 -16.89 -16.40 -2.17
C GLU A 117 -17.30 -15.19 -3.01
N ALA A 118 -18.60 -14.96 -3.20
CA ALA A 118 -19.12 -13.77 -3.89
C ALA A 118 -18.71 -12.45 -3.19
N PHE A 119 -18.86 -12.39 -1.86
CA PHE A 119 -18.41 -11.23 -1.08
C PHE A 119 -16.89 -11.01 -1.16
N GLU A 120 -16.11 -12.10 -1.09
CA GLU A 120 -14.65 -12.00 -1.25
C GLU A 120 -14.24 -11.48 -2.63
N LEU A 121 -14.97 -11.88 -3.69
CA LEU A 121 -14.74 -11.42 -5.06
C LEU A 121 -15.01 -9.92 -5.22
N GLU A 122 -16.04 -9.40 -4.55
CA GLU A 122 -16.36 -7.98 -4.61
C GLU A 122 -15.36 -7.12 -3.83
N ARG A 123 -15.06 -7.49 -2.57
CA ARG A 123 -14.39 -6.58 -1.64
C ARG A 123 -12.88 -6.70 -1.62
N ILE A 124 -12.32 -7.85 -2.00
CA ILE A 124 -10.88 -8.10 -1.85
C ILE A 124 -10.22 -8.14 -3.22
N ALA A 125 -9.05 -7.51 -3.32
CA ALA A 125 -8.27 -7.43 -4.54
C ALA A 125 -8.06 -8.82 -5.21
N PRO A 126 -8.53 -9.03 -6.45
CA PRO A 126 -8.22 -10.24 -7.21
C PRO A 126 -6.79 -10.19 -7.75
N LYS A 127 -6.27 -11.34 -8.22
CA LYS A 127 -4.91 -11.44 -8.80
C LYS A 127 -4.67 -10.43 -9.92
N SER A 128 -5.64 -10.28 -10.83
CA SER A 128 -5.60 -9.31 -11.93
C SER A 128 -5.54 -7.87 -11.41
N GLY A 129 -6.42 -7.52 -10.45
CA GLY A 129 -6.45 -6.20 -9.83
C GLY A 129 -5.13 -5.85 -9.11
N THR A 130 -4.55 -6.80 -8.37
CA THR A 130 -3.26 -6.61 -7.71
C THR A 130 -2.10 -6.49 -8.71
N ALA A 131 -2.09 -7.29 -9.78
CA ALA A 131 -1.08 -7.18 -10.82
C ALA A 131 -1.12 -5.82 -11.54
N ASP A 132 -2.31 -5.31 -11.83
CA ASP A 132 -2.49 -3.98 -12.43
C ASP A 132 -1.97 -2.87 -11.51
N ILE A 133 -2.27 -2.96 -10.22
CA ILE A 133 -1.77 -2.01 -9.22
C ILE A 133 -0.25 -2.10 -9.05
N GLN A 134 0.30 -3.31 -9.08
CA GLN A 134 1.75 -3.48 -9.06
C GLN A 134 2.41 -2.82 -10.27
N LYS A 135 1.82 -2.99 -11.47
CA LYS A 135 2.30 -2.36 -12.71
C LYS A 135 2.26 -0.83 -12.62
N ILE A 136 1.17 -0.26 -12.10
CA ILE A 136 1.07 1.20 -11.84
C ILE A 136 2.17 1.65 -10.88
N THR A 137 2.37 0.90 -9.78
CA THR A 137 3.38 1.23 -8.76
C THR A 137 4.79 1.21 -9.33
N GLN A 138 5.12 0.16 -10.10
CA GLN A 138 6.41 0.01 -10.77
C GLN A 138 6.65 1.12 -11.79
N GLY A 139 5.65 1.46 -12.60
CA GLY A 139 5.75 2.56 -13.57
C GLY A 139 6.08 3.89 -12.89
N LEU A 140 5.32 4.26 -11.85
CA LEU A 140 5.56 5.52 -11.12
C LEU A 140 6.93 5.55 -10.43
N LEU A 141 7.39 4.42 -9.88
CA LEU A 141 8.73 4.33 -9.27
C LEU A 141 9.85 4.42 -10.32
N ASP A 142 9.68 3.79 -11.48
CA ASP A 142 10.65 3.87 -12.58
C ASP A 142 10.72 5.29 -13.14
N ASP A 143 9.60 5.96 -13.34
CA ASP A 143 9.55 7.35 -13.81
C ASP A 143 10.22 8.29 -12.81
N LEU A 144 9.96 8.10 -11.52
CA LEU A 144 10.63 8.84 -10.46
C LEU A 144 12.16 8.67 -10.50
N ILE A 145 12.62 7.43 -10.63
CA ILE A 145 14.05 7.11 -10.62
C ILE A 145 14.75 7.62 -11.88
N LYS A 146 14.10 7.53 -13.04
CA LYS A 146 14.68 7.93 -14.34
C LYS A 146 14.66 9.43 -14.56
N SER A 147 13.53 10.07 -14.24
CA SER A 147 13.27 11.48 -14.61
C SER A 147 13.28 12.44 -13.43
N GLY A 148 13.21 11.94 -12.19
CA GLY A 148 13.01 12.77 -11.00
C GLY A 148 11.61 13.39 -10.90
N LYS A 149 10.71 13.05 -11.84
CA LYS A 149 9.37 13.59 -11.96
C LYS A 149 8.36 12.43 -11.98
N ILE A 150 7.20 12.65 -11.36
CA ILE A 150 6.05 11.76 -11.47
C ILE A 150 4.85 12.62 -11.86
N GLU A 151 4.07 12.16 -12.84
CA GLU A 151 2.77 12.72 -13.16
C GLU A 151 1.75 11.58 -13.19
N PHE A 152 0.63 11.76 -12.51
CA PHE A 152 -0.47 10.80 -12.52
C PHE A 152 -1.79 11.54 -12.68
N HIS A 153 -2.56 11.17 -13.71
CA HIS A 153 -3.84 11.81 -14.02
C HIS A 153 -5.00 10.97 -13.50
N ILE A 154 -5.86 11.58 -12.68
CA ILE A 154 -7.08 10.94 -12.17
C ILE A 154 -8.27 11.54 -12.92
N PRO A 155 -8.96 10.77 -13.78
CA PRO A 155 -9.90 11.32 -14.75
C PRO A 155 -11.17 11.92 -14.12
N LYS A 156 -11.64 11.39 -12.99
CA LYS A 156 -12.79 11.92 -12.23
C LYS A 156 -12.60 11.66 -10.74
N ILE A 157 -12.63 12.74 -9.95
CA ILE A 157 -12.63 12.71 -8.48
C ILE A 157 -13.92 13.39 -8.01
N VAL A 158 -14.62 12.75 -7.08
CA VAL A 158 -15.72 13.38 -6.33
C VAL A 158 -15.19 13.74 -4.95
N ILE A 159 -15.48 14.93 -4.45
CA ILE A 159 -15.17 15.33 -3.08
C ILE A 159 -16.49 15.64 -2.40
N GLY A 160 -16.74 15.01 -1.25
CA GLY A 160 -17.92 15.27 -0.43
C GLY A 160 -17.56 15.72 0.97
N LEU A 161 -18.50 16.45 1.57
CA LEU A 161 -18.45 16.88 2.96
C LEU A 161 -19.72 16.39 3.65
N THR A 162 -19.55 15.62 4.72
CA THR A 162 -20.66 15.05 5.48
C THR A 162 -20.53 15.49 6.93
N ASN A 163 -21.58 16.10 7.47
CA ASN A 163 -21.64 16.37 8.91
C ASN A 163 -22.09 15.11 9.64
N LEU A 164 -21.16 14.44 10.32
CA LEU A 164 -21.41 13.15 10.96
C LEU A 164 -22.34 13.28 12.19
N ASN A 165 -22.38 14.45 12.84
CA ASN A 165 -23.31 14.68 13.96
C ASN A 165 -24.78 14.63 13.53
N ARG A 166 -25.05 14.86 12.23
CA ARG A 166 -26.40 14.73 11.67
C ARG A 166 -26.78 13.28 11.36
N LEU A 167 -25.81 12.37 11.29
CA LEU A 167 -26.03 10.96 10.95
C LEU A 167 -26.12 10.06 12.17
N GLY A 168 -25.66 10.53 13.33
CA GLY A 168 -25.79 9.79 14.59
C GLY A 168 -24.98 10.41 15.72
N LYS A 169 -25.26 9.99 16.95
CA LYS A 169 -24.45 10.33 18.12
C LYS A 169 -23.43 9.21 18.34
N ALA A 170 -22.14 9.51 18.22
CA ALA A 170 -21.11 8.59 18.71
C ALA A 170 -20.84 8.85 20.19
N SER A 171 -20.65 7.77 20.94
CA SER A 171 -20.24 7.84 22.35
C SER A 171 -19.11 6.83 22.59
N VAL A 172 -18.04 7.28 23.24
CA VAL A 172 -17.00 6.38 23.75
C VAL A 172 -16.94 6.57 25.26
N ASN A 173 -17.04 5.47 26.00
CA ASN A 173 -17.05 5.47 27.46
C ASN A 173 -18.12 6.42 28.05
N GLY A 174 -19.30 6.48 27.42
CA GLY A 174 -20.42 7.31 27.88
C GLY A 174 -20.29 8.81 27.58
N LYS A 175 -19.18 9.27 26.98
CA LYS A 175 -19.02 10.65 26.52
C LYS A 175 -19.40 10.77 25.06
N GLN A 176 -20.35 11.65 24.77
CA GLN A 176 -20.70 12.01 23.40
C GLN A 176 -19.48 12.67 22.73
N ILE A 177 -19.10 12.15 21.57
CA ILE A 177 -18.03 12.70 20.75
C ILE A 177 -18.67 13.55 19.65
N ASP A 178 -18.17 14.76 19.48
CA ASP A 178 -18.46 15.58 18.30
C ASP A 178 -17.65 15.02 17.12
N LEU A 179 -18.33 14.44 16.14
CA LEU A 179 -17.69 13.87 14.95
C LEU A 179 -17.43 14.92 13.86
N GLY A 180 -18.00 16.11 13.99
CA GLY A 180 -17.78 17.25 13.10
C GLY A 180 -18.13 17.03 11.62
N TRP A 181 -17.49 17.85 10.77
CA TRP A 181 -17.54 17.71 9.32
C TRP A 181 -16.45 16.77 8.84
N HIS A 182 -16.86 15.70 8.18
CA HIS A 182 -15.97 14.73 7.56
C HIS A 182 -15.85 14.96 6.06
N LYS A 183 -14.63 15.19 5.59
CA LYS A 183 -14.31 15.20 4.16
C LYS A 183 -14.10 13.77 3.69
N TRP A 184 -14.69 13.42 2.57
CA TRP A 184 -14.38 12.18 1.86
C TRP A 184 -14.09 12.51 0.40
N ILE A 185 -13.26 11.67 -0.21
CA ILE A 185 -12.94 11.75 -1.63
C ILE A 185 -13.43 10.44 -2.23
N SER A 186 -13.91 10.42 -3.46
CA SER A 186 -14.23 9.17 -4.14
C SER A 186 -13.65 9.13 -5.53
N ALA A 187 -12.96 8.03 -5.82
CA ALA A 187 -12.52 7.68 -7.15
C ALA A 187 -13.37 6.54 -7.71
N GLY A 188 -13.50 6.49 -9.03
CA GLY A 188 -14.30 5.45 -9.70
C GLY A 188 -13.78 4.01 -9.55
N SER A 189 -12.61 3.77 -8.95
CA SER A 189 -12.10 2.42 -8.72
C SER A 189 -11.04 2.36 -7.61
N HIS A 190 -10.88 1.18 -7.00
CA HIS A 190 -9.81 0.88 -6.05
C HIS A 190 -8.41 1.14 -6.60
N LYS A 191 -8.19 0.95 -7.91
CA LYS A 191 -6.90 1.24 -8.58
C LYS A 191 -6.55 2.72 -8.51
N LEU A 192 -7.53 3.59 -8.78
CA LEU A 192 -7.35 5.05 -8.70
C LEU A 192 -7.14 5.50 -7.25
N THR A 193 -7.86 4.87 -6.31
CA THR A 193 -7.67 5.13 -4.87
C THR A 193 -6.28 4.77 -4.39
N PHE A 194 -5.81 3.58 -4.77
CA PHE A 194 -4.44 3.15 -4.50
C PHE A 194 -3.41 4.13 -5.09
N ALA A 195 -3.57 4.50 -6.36
CA ALA A 195 -2.62 5.36 -7.06
C ALA A 195 -2.52 6.77 -6.44
N TYR A 196 -3.65 7.34 -6.01
CA TYR A 196 -3.65 8.60 -5.26
C TYR A 196 -2.87 8.48 -3.95
N TYR A 197 -3.15 7.48 -3.13
CA TYR A 197 -2.44 7.26 -1.87
C TYR A 197 -0.94 7.00 -2.08
N LEU A 198 -0.60 6.30 -3.17
CA LEU A 198 0.79 6.12 -3.58
C LEU A 198 1.45 7.46 -3.92
N VAL A 199 0.80 8.33 -4.71
CA VAL A 199 1.35 9.65 -5.05
C VAL A 199 1.53 10.53 -3.80
N GLU A 200 0.56 10.52 -2.88
CA GLU A 200 0.65 11.22 -1.59
C GLU A 200 1.82 10.72 -0.73
N LEU A 201 2.13 9.43 -0.81
CA LEU A 201 3.27 8.85 -0.11
C LEU A 201 4.58 9.18 -0.82
N LEU A 202 4.62 9.10 -2.14
CA LEU A 202 5.79 9.44 -2.95
C LEU A 202 6.16 10.92 -2.78
N SER A 203 5.20 11.83 -2.67
CA SER A 203 5.48 13.26 -2.45
C SER A 203 6.28 13.51 -1.15
N GLN A 204 6.08 12.66 -0.13
CA GLN A 204 6.77 12.75 1.15
C GLN A 204 8.14 12.05 1.16
N TYR A 205 8.31 11.00 0.37
CA TYR A 205 9.47 10.09 0.45
C TYR A 205 10.34 10.02 -0.81
N ALA A 206 9.95 10.65 -1.92
CA ALA A 206 10.64 10.57 -3.21
C ALA A 206 12.16 10.81 -3.10
N HIS A 207 12.56 11.84 -2.36
CA HIS A 207 13.96 12.21 -2.12
C HIS A 207 14.80 11.16 -1.37
N LYS A 208 14.16 10.13 -0.80
CA LYS A 208 14.81 9.01 -0.08
C LYS A 208 14.77 7.71 -0.85
N ILE A 209 14.07 7.66 -1.97
CA ILE A 209 13.95 6.44 -2.78
C ILE A 209 15.17 6.34 -3.67
N LEU A 210 15.93 5.26 -3.51
CA LEU A 210 17.17 5.02 -4.25
C LEU A 210 17.15 3.63 -4.86
N ARG A 211 17.85 3.47 -5.99
CA ARG A 211 18.17 2.14 -6.55
C ARG A 211 19.59 1.75 -6.13
N CYS A 212 19.74 0.55 -5.58
CA CYS A 212 21.05 0.05 -5.17
C CYS A 212 21.98 -0.03 -6.39
N PRO A 213 23.22 0.49 -6.31
CA PRO A 213 24.15 0.50 -7.44
C PRO A 213 25.02 -0.77 -7.54
N ALA A 214 24.89 -1.73 -6.61
CA ALA A 214 25.66 -2.96 -6.67
C ALA A 214 25.25 -3.78 -7.90
N LEU A 215 26.23 -4.27 -8.67
CA LEU A 215 26.02 -4.93 -9.97
C LEU A 215 25.03 -6.11 -9.91
N ASP A 216 25.01 -6.83 -8.78
CA ASP A 216 24.15 -8.00 -8.52
C ASP A 216 22.93 -7.65 -7.67
N CYS A 217 22.60 -6.35 -7.53
CA CYS A 217 21.49 -5.88 -6.73
C CYS A 217 20.86 -4.62 -7.33
N HIS A 218 19.67 -4.77 -7.92
CA HIS A 218 18.89 -3.65 -8.45
C HIS A 218 17.73 -3.24 -7.53
N LYS A 219 17.85 -3.57 -6.24
CA LYS A 219 16.79 -3.32 -5.26
C LYS A 219 16.53 -1.81 -5.13
N ILE A 220 15.28 -1.41 -5.28
CA ILE A 220 14.78 -0.09 -4.91
C ILE A 220 14.53 -0.08 -3.40
N PHE A 221 15.05 0.90 -2.68
CA PHE A 221 14.98 0.95 -1.23
C PHE A 221 14.79 2.37 -0.71
N LEU A 222 14.32 2.47 0.53
CA LEU A 222 14.19 3.74 1.25
C LEU A 222 15.46 3.99 2.06
N SER A 223 16.14 5.10 1.81
CA SER A 223 17.34 5.48 2.57
C SER A 223 16.98 5.93 3.98
N SER A 224 17.62 5.33 5.00
CA SER A 224 17.49 5.81 6.39
C SER A 224 18.44 6.97 6.69
N ARG A 225 19.55 7.06 5.98
CA ARG A 225 20.58 8.11 6.12
C ARG A 225 20.78 8.86 4.81
N LYS A 226 21.13 10.14 4.89
CA LYS A 226 21.34 11.04 3.74
C LYS A 226 22.44 10.56 2.78
N ASP A 227 23.45 9.88 3.31
CA ASP A 227 24.63 9.38 2.60
C ASP A 227 24.52 7.89 2.20
N GLN A 228 23.40 7.24 2.52
CA GLN A 228 23.22 5.82 2.22
C GLN A 228 23.07 5.59 0.73
N LYS A 229 24.09 5.01 0.10
CA LYS A 229 24.07 4.65 -1.34
C LYS A 229 23.59 3.22 -1.61
N TYR A 230 23.74 2.32 -0.65
CA TYR A 230 23.46 0.89 -0.83
C TYR A 230 22.27 0.45 0.02
N CYS A 231 21.51 -0.53 -0.47
CA CYS A 231 20.35 -1.07 0.25
C CYS A 231 20.74 -1.84 1.52
N SER A 232 22.00 -2.29 1.64
CA SER A 232 22.50 -3.03 2.80
C SER A 232 24.03 -2.92 2.91
N ILE A 233 24.55 -3.17 4.11
CA ILE A 233 26.00 -3.24 4.36
C ILE A 233 26.66 -4.35 3.52
N LYS A 234 25.95 -5.46 3.26
CA LYS A 234 26.46 -6.56 2.41
C LYS A 234 26.67 -6.11 0.96
N CYS A 235 25.75 -5.33 0.39
CA CYS A 235 25.90 -4.78 -0.96
C CYS A 235 27.06 -3.76 -1.04
N GLN A 236 27.20 -2.93 -0.01
CA GLN A 236 28.33 -2.01 0.10
C GLN A 236 29.66 -2.77 0.17
N GLY A 237 29.77 -3.78 1.04
CA GLY A 237 30.98 -4.59 1.21
C GLY A 237 31.36 -5.38 -0.04
N ARG A 238 30.40 -6.01 -0.73
CA ARG A 238 30.64 -6.71 -2.01
C ARG A 238 31.18 -5.76 -3.08
N THR A 239 30.58 -4.57 -3.19
CA THR A 239 31.02 -3.57 -4.17
C THR A 239 32.42 -3.07 -3.84
N TYR A 240 32.69 -2.76 -2.57
CA TYR A 240 34.02 -2.36 -2.10
C TYR A 240 35.08 -3.44 -2.36
N LEU A 241 34.78 -4.72 -2.08
CA LEU A 241 35.71 -5.82 -2.29
C LEU A 241 35.99 -6.05 -3.77
N ARG A 242 34.98 -5.91 -4.64
CA ARG A 242 35.17 -5.95 -6.11
C ARG A 242 36.04 -4.80 -6.57
N GLU A 243 35.75 -3.56 -6.14
CA GLU A 243 36.58 -2.39 -6.42
C GLU A 243 38.02 -2.65 -5.99
N TYR A 244 38.24 -3.09 -4.75
CA TYR A 244 39.57 -3.38 -4.20
C TYR A 244 40.32 -4.43 -5.03
N ARG A 245 39.69 -5.56 -5.36
CA ARG A 245 40.30 -6.62 -6.19
C ARG A 245 40.60 -6.16 -7.62
N SER A 246 39.77 -5.28 -8.17
CA SER A 246 39.96 -4.71 -9.51
C SER A 246 40.94 -3.54 -9.54
N THR A 247 41.33 -3.01 -8.38
CA THR A 247 42.24 -1.88 -8.26
C THR A 247 43.68 -2.39 -8.25
N PRO A 248 44.55 -1.97 -9.19
CA PRO A 248 45.96 -2.30 -9.14
C PRO A 248 46.59 -1.88 -7.81
N TRP A 249 47.52 -2.67 -7.28
CA TRP A 249 48.11 -2.46 -5.95
C TRP A 249 48.69 -1.05 -5.76
N GLU A 250 49.24 -0.44 -6.82
CA GLU A 250 49.77 0.92 -6.86
C GLU A 250 48.76 2.02 -6.50
N ARG A 251 47.46 1.73 -6.64
CA ARG A 251 46.33 2.64 -6.46
C ARG A 251 45.52 2.38 -5.19
N ILE A 252 45.80 1.29 -4.47
CA ILE A 252 45.16 1.01 -3.18
C ILE A 252 45.48 2.18 -2.23
N GLY A 253 44.44 2.76 -1.62
CA GLY A 253 44.55 3.92 -0.73
C GLY A 253 44.73 5.29 -1.41
N LYS A 254 44.85 5.36 -2.74
CA LYS A 254 45.04 6.62 -3.50
C LYS A 254 43.80 7.02 -4.29
N LYS A 255 42.61 7.05 -3.66
CA LYS A 255 41.38 7.55 -4.30
C LYS A 255 41.54 9.05 -4.61
N GLY A 256 41.64 9.41 -5.90
CA GLY A 256 41.63 10.80 -6.38
C GLY A 256 42.81 11.24 -7.24
N ARG A 257 43.87 10.44 -7.42
CA ARG A 257 44.99 10.85 -8.30
C ARG A 257 44.61 10.62 -9.77
N PRO A 258 44.52 11.66 -10.61
CA PRO A 258 44.09 11.51 -12.00
C PRO A 258 45.03 10.58 -12.77
N LYS A 259 44.49 9.85 -13.75
CA LYS A 259 45.29 9.07 -14.72
C LYS A 259 46.35 10.02 -15.30
N LYS A 260 47.64 9.70 -15.15
CA LYS A 260 48.67 10.28 -16.05
C LYS A 260 48.26 9.88 -17.45
N ARG A 261 47.88 10.86 -18.27
CA ARG A 261 47.71 10.65 -19.71
C ARG A 261 49.10 10.29 -20.25
N SER A 262 49.22 9.06 -20.77
CA SER A 262 50.32 8.63 -21.63
C SER A 262 50.15 9.25 -23.00
#